data_AF-A0A730TEC3-F1
#
_entry.id   AF-A0A730TEC3-F1
#
_cell.length_a   1.000
_cell.length_b   1.000
_cell.length_c   1.000
_cell.angle_alpha   90.00
_cell.angle_beta   90.00
_cell.angle_gamma   90.00
#
_symmetry.space_group_name_H-M   'P 1'
#
loop_
_entity.id
_entity.type
_entity.pdbx_description
1 polymer ?
#
loop_
_entity_poly.entity_id
_entity_poly.type
_entity_poly.pdbx_seq_one_letter_code
_entity_poly.pdbx_strand_id
1 'polypeptide(L)' 'MTKFLDRIAVVSGKFMQMQSQPTLEQTSNNKITTDANGNATLNMRNKQVQSAMLARMRELAAKR' A
#
# COMPACT_ATOMS: atom_id res chain seq x y z
N MET A 1 21.56 43.19 1.67
CA MET A 1 21.87 41.79 1.33
C MET A 1 21.06 40.83 2.20
N THR A 2 19.73 40.68 2.00
CA THR A 2 18.91 39.59 2.60
C THR A 2 17.45 39.62 2.11
N LYS A 3 17.17 39.50 0.80
CA LYS A 3 15.76 39.37 0.31
C LYS A 3 15.59 38.40 -0.87
N PHE A 4 16.51 37.47 -1.06
CA PHE A 4 16.46 36.51 -2.18
C PHE A 4 16.31 35.04 -1.77
N LEU A 5 16.30 34.72 -0.47
CA LEU A 5 16.22 33.34 0.00
C LEU A 5 14.79 32.84 0.28
N ASP A 6 13.80 33.73 0.40
CA ASP A 6 12.43 33.32 0.76
C ASP A 6 11.62 32.69 -0.38
N ARG A 7 12.04 32.83 -1.63
CA ARG A 7 11.23 32.40 -2.78
C ARG A 7 11.55 30.98 -3.28
N ILE A 8 12.64 30.37 -2.80
CA ILE A 8 13.07 29.04 -3.26
C ILE A 8 12.47 27.92 -2.37
N ALA A 9 12.13 28.23 -1.12
CA ALA A 9 11.58 27.24 -0.18
C ALA A 9 10.13 26.81 -0.48
N VAL A 10 9.36 27.59 -1.26
CA VAL A 10 7.93 27.32 -1.50
C VAL A 10 7.70 26.34 -2.67
N VAL A 11 8.71 26.14 -3.53
CA VAL A 11 8.58 25.30 -4.73
C VAL A 11 8.92 23.84 -4.44
N SER A 12 9.82 23.55 -3.49
CA SER A 12 10.15 22.16 -3.10
C SER A 12 9.01 21.45 -2.37
N GLY A 13 8.18 22.19 -1.62
CA GLY A 13 7.05 21.61 -0.86
C GLY A 13 5.90 21.11 -1.72
N LYS A 14 5.70 21.66 -2.92
CA LYS A 14 4.62 21.23 -3.84
C LYS A 14 4.99 20.03 -4.70
N PHE A 15 6.27 19.82 -4.99
CA PHE A 15 6.71 18.70 -5.83
C PHE A 15 6.90 17.37 -5.07
N MET A 16 7.11 17.40 -3.75
CA MET A 16 7.18 16.18 -2.94
C MET A 16 5.81 15.47 -2.81
N GLN A 17 4.70 16.17 -3.02
CA GLN A 17 3.36 15.59 -2.88
C GLN A 17 2.88 14.84 -4.13
N MET A 18 3.51 15.06 -5.30
CA MET A 18 3.19 14.35 -6.55
C MET A 18 4.00 13.07 -6.76
N GLN A 19 5.04 12.82 -5.94
CA GLN A 19 5.87 11.62 -6.08
C GLN A 19 5.29 10.52 -5.17
N SER A 20 4.66 9.52 -5.79
CA SER A 20 4.20 8.26 -5.19
C SER A 20 2.88 8.29 -4.42
N GLN A 21 1.78 8.59 -5.09
CA GLN A 21 0.68 7.62 -4.96
C GLN A 21 1.04 6.50 -5.93
N PRO A 22 1.60 5.37 -5.47
CA PRO A 22 1.66 4.20 -6.34
C PRO A 22 0.21 3.95 -6.72
N THR A 23 -0.10 4.12 -8.00
CA THR A 23 -1.31 3.53 -8.57
C THR A 23 -1.17 2.06 -8.20
N LEU A 24 -1.89 1.65 -7.15
CA LEU A 24 -1.92 0.29 -6.67
C LEU A 24 -2.62 -0.47 -7.77
N GLU A 25 -1.86 -0.88 -8.78
CA GLU A 25 -2.32 -1.85 -9.76
C GLU A 25 -2.89 -3.00 -8.94
N GLN A 26 -4.21 -3.17 -9.02
CA GLN A 26 -4.92 -4.24 -8.37
C GLN A 26 -4.62 -5.55 -9.11
N THR A 27 -3.34 -5.93 -9.13
CA THR A 27 -2.91 -7.21 -9.64
C THR A 27 -3.30 -8.29 -8.65
N SER A 28 -3.72 -9.44 -9.16
CA SER A 28 -4.00 -10.64 -8.35
C SER A 28 -2.76 -11.11 -7.57
N ASN A 29 -1.56 -10.62 -7.92
CA ASN A 29 -0.30 -10.91 -7.23
C ASN A 29 -0.09 -10.12 -5.94
N ASN A 30 -0.83 -9.03 -5.70
CA ASN A 30 -0.70 -8.28 -4.45
C ASN A 30 -1.40 -9.00 -3.30
N LYS A 31 -0.79 -9.01 -2.11
CA LYS A 31 -1.37 -9.63 -0.91
C LYS A 31 -2.41 -8.74 -0.22
N ILE A 32 -2.30 -7.43 -0.38
CA ILE A 32 -3.19 -6.42 0.20
C ILE A 32 -3.68 -5.53 -0.94
N THR A 33 -4.97 -5.20 -0.93
CA THR A 33 -5.56 -4.16 -1.78
C THR A 33 -5.95 -2.98 -0.91
N THR A 34 -5.81 -1.77 -1.43
CA THR A 34 -6.30 -0.55 -0.78
C THR A 34 -7.44 0.01 -1.61
N ASP A 35 -8.52 0.42 -0.96
CA ASP A 35 -9.63 1.12 -1.62
C ASP A 35 -9.30 2.61 -1.83
N ALA A 36 -10.19 3.34 -2.51
CA ALA A 36 -10.01 4.76 -2.77
C ALA A 36 -10.07 5.65 -1.50
N ASN A 37 -10.61 5.12 -0.40
CA ASN A 37 -10.66 5.80 0.90
C ASN A 37 -9.42 5.52 1.75
N GLY A 38 -8.47 4.72 1.26
CA GLY A 38 -7.26 4.34 1.97
C GLY A 38 -7.43 3.13 2.90
N ASN A 39 -8.57 2.43 2.88
CA ASN A 39 -8.73 1.23 3.69
C ASN A 39 -7.99 0.06 3.07
N ALA A 40 -7.18 -0.62 3.87
CA ALA A 40 -6.46 -1.82 3.46
C ALA A 40 -7.29 -3.07 3.74
N THR A 41 -7.43 -3.93 2.73
CA THR A 41 -8.09 -5.23 2.83
C THR A 41 -7.19 -6.34 2.32
N LEU A 42 -7.28 -7.52 2.94
CA LEU A 42 -6.54 -8.70 2.47
C LEU A 42 -7.06 -9.14 1.09
N ASN A 43 -6.16 -9.37 0.14
CA ASN A 43 -6.53 -9.79 -1.20
C ASN A 43 -6.82 -11.29 -1.27
N MET A 44 -8.10 -11.65 -1.13
CA MET A 44 -8.54 -13.04 -1.24
C MET A 44 -8.47 -13.60 -2.67
N ARG A 45 -8.23 -12.77 -3.69
CA ARG A 45 -8.01 -13.24 -5.07
C ARG A 45 -6.58 -13.74 -5.29
N ASN A 46 -5.66 -13.45 -4.37
CA ASN A 46 -4.28 -13.91 -4.43
C ASN A 46 -4.17 -15.40 -4.03
N LYS A 47 -3.61 -16.24 -4.90
CA LYS A 47 -3.46 -17.68 -4.64
C LYS A 47 -2.55 -18.00 -3.45
N GLN A 48 -1.50 -17.20 -3.21
CA GLN A 48 -0.60 -17.41 -2.07
C GLN A 48 -1.31 -17.10 -0.75
N VAL A 49 -2.10 -16.02 -0.70
CA VAL A 49 -2.90 -15.65 0.47
C VAL A 49 -3.90 -16.75 0.80
N GLN A 50 -4.66 -17.23 -0.20
CA GLN A 50 -5.61 -18.34 -0.02
C GLN A 50 -4.92 -19.62 0.48
N SER A 51 -3.79 -19.99 -0.12
CA SER A 51 -3.03 -21.18 0.27
C SER A 51 -2.52 -21.08 1.71
N ALA A 52 -1.94 -19.94 2.08
CA ALA A 52 -1.46 -19.69 3.43
C ALA A 52 -2.59 -19.75 4.47
N MET A 53 -3.75 -19.17 4.15
CA MET A 53 -4.93 -19.21 5.03
C MET A 53 -5.43 -20.64 5.23
N LEU A 54 -5.56 -21.41 4.15
CA LEU A 54 -5.97 -22.82 4.21
C LEU A 54 -4.96 -23.67 5.01
N ALA A 55 -3.66 -23.48 4.79
CA ALA A 55 -2.62 -24.17 5.53
C ALA A 55 -2.73 -23.88 7.02
N ARG A 56 -2.93 -22.61 7.39
CA ARG A 56 -3.11 -22.20 8.79
C ARG A 56 -4.39 -22.78 9.39
N MET A 57 -5.50 -22.80 8.66
CA MET A 57 -6.74 -23.41 9.14
C MET A 57 -6.59 -24.92 9.37
N ARG A 58 -5.89 -25.63 8.47
CA ARG A 58 -5.58 -27.06 8.65
C ARG A 58 -4.70 -27.31 9.88
N GLU A 59 -3.67 -26.48 10.07
CA GLU A 59 -2.80 -26.55 11.25
C GLU A 59 -3.59 -26.36 12.56
N LEU A 60 -4.50 -25.39 12.59
CA LEU A 60 -5.37 -25.14 13.74
C LEU A 60 -6.37 -26.27 13.98
N ALA A 61 -6.92 -26.85 12.92
CA ALA A 61 -7.84 -27.98 13.01
C ALA A 61 -7.14 -29.25 13.50
N ALA A 62 -5.90 -29.49 13.09
CA ALA A 62 -5.10 -30.64 13.52
C ALA A 62 -4.57 -30.53 14.96
N LYS A 63 -4.63 -29.33 15.57
CA LYS A 63 -4.27 -29.07 16.96
C LYS A 63 -5.43 -29.26 17.95
N ARG A 64 -6.64 -29.52 17.44
CA ARG A 64 -7.79 -29.97 18.24
C ARG A 64 -7.82 -31.50 18.29
#